data_AF-A0A925ZQM8-F1
#
_entry.id   AF-A0A925ZQM8-F1
#
_cell.length_a   1.000
_cell.length_b   1.000
_cell.length_c   1.000
_cell.angle_alpha   90.00
_cell.angle_beta   90.00
_cell.angle_gamma   90.00
#
_symmetry.space_group_name_H-M   'P 1'
#
loop_
_entity.id
_entity.type
_entity.pdbx_description
1 polymer ?
#
loop_
_entity_poly.entity_id
_entity_poly.type
_entity_poly.pdbx_seq_one_letter_code
_entity_poly.pdbx_strand_id
1 'polypeptide(L)'
;MRPRTRLLALALASACHSDSVGVESLEITNPFAWWLSGAYVQVVPPVRFPSPEADREQVEVWLAAPPGAVVTTVAGGDGVARLRFPPGTRADRIEWLGSGDTRRIVDVRGTWLDDEGACTHHVLRPLDEQPNATLVGIQWPCDQPRANVVASERMRERLVDLPPFNRMDPERTHAALDRFAQQIDCDGCHVESRAQARWVDELGPVWRGTDASGFFAPQSALQDAIPLEGYGAFDLNVDDPAVTVDCGDRLPQPIEVRHGVLRWRCADGRVPQGRIDWAELRRNDAARALAICQWRAWLWARLDSPGRAGFAASMAPC
;
A
#
# COMPACT_ATOMS: atom_id res chain seq x y z
N MET A 1 -54.13 5.68 -60.16
CA MET A 1 -52.90 6.46 -59.97
C MET A 1 -52.90 7.10 -58.58
N ARG A 2 -52.01 6.63 -57.69
CA ARG A 2 -51.28 7.37 -56.64
C ARG A 2 -50.54 6.35 -55.76
N PRO A 3 -49.21 6.21 -55.86
CA PRO A 3 -48.46 5.31 -55.01
C PRO A 3 -48.30 5.94 -53.62
N ARG A 4 -48.57 5.17 -52.56
CA ARG A 4 -48.30 5.56 -51.18
C ARG A 4 -46.83 5.29 -50.87
N THR A 5 -46.04 6.34 -50.79
CA THR A 5 -44.65 6.31 -50.31
C THR A 5 -44.64 5.94 -48.83
N ARG A 6 -44.11 4.77 -48.48
CA ARG A 6 -43.81 4.40 -47.08
C ARG A 6 -42.42 4.92 -46.75
N LEU A 7 -42.34 5.94 -45.88
CA LEU A 7 -41.10 6.34 -45.23
C LEU A 7 -40.66 5.21 -44.29
N LEU A 8 -39.51 4.61 -44.60
CA LEU A 8 -38.80 3.73 -43.70
C LEU A 8 -38.04 4.62 -42.70
N ALA A 9 -38.51 4.68 -41.45
CA ALA A 9 -37.74 5.29 -40.36
C ALA A 9 -36.62 4.32 -39.96
N LEU A 10 -35.38 4.65 -40.30
CA LEU A 10 -34.20 4.01 -39.71
C LEU A 10 -34.15 4.39 -38.22
N ALA A 11 -34.52 3.46 -37.35
CA ALA A 11 -34.20 3.56 -35.94
C ALA A 11 -32.69 3.35 -35.77
N LEU A 12 -31.94 4.45 -35.60
CA LEU A 12 -30.58 4.44 -35.09
C LEU A 12 -30.65 3.91 -33.65
N ALA A 13 -30.55 2.60 -33.49
CA ALA A 13 -30.22 2.00 -32.21
C ALA A 13 -28.79 2.44 -31.86
N SER A 14 -28.68 3.58 -31.18
CA SER A 14 -27.51 3.87 -30.35
C SER A 14 -27.43 2.76 -29.33
N ALA A 15 -26.62 1.75 -29.61
CA ALA A 15 -26.18 0.83 -28.59
C ALA A 15 -25.45 1.69 -27.56
N CYS A 16 -26.14 2.02 -26.47
CA CYS A 16 -25.52 2.44 -25.24
C CYS A 16 -24.69 1.23 -24.78
N HIS A 17 -23.49 1.06 -25.34
CA HIS A 17 -22.43 0.33 -24.69
C HIS A 17 -22.23 1.08 -23.38
N SER A 18 -22.83 0.55 -22.31
CA SER A 18 -22.46 0.97 -20.97
C SER A 18 -20.97 0.72 -20.88
N ASP A 19 -20.19 1.81 -20.92
CA ASP A 19 -18.76 1.84 -20.59
C ASP A 19 -18.59 1.21 -19.20
N SER A 20 -18.52 -0.11 -19.12
CA SER A 20 -18.13 -0.79 -17.90
C SER A 20 -16.62 -0.59 -17.79
N VAL A 21 -16.21 0.43 -17.04
CA VAL A 21 -14.80 0.85 -16.86
C VAL A 21 -14.00 -0.16 -16.00
N GLY A 22 -14.31 -1.47 -16.10
CA GLY A 22 -13.66 -2.53 -15.33
C GLY A 22 -13.86 -2.48 -13.81
N VAL A 23 -14.79 -1.66 -13.30
CA VAL A 23 -15.02 -1.50 -11.86
C VAL A 23 -16.00 -2.53 -11.33
N GLU A 24 -15.54 -3.38 -10.41
CA GLU A 24 -16.29 -4.52 -9.89
C GLU A 24 -16.37 -4.52 -8.36
N SER A 25 -17.40 -5.13 -7.78
CA SER A 25 -17.51 -5.31 -6.33
C SER A 25 -16.67 -6.49 -5.87
N LEU A 26 -16.08 -6.38 -4.68
CA LEU A 26 -15.30 -7.43 -4.04
C LEU A 26 -15.84 -7.71 -2.64
N GLU A 27 -15.83 -8.97 -2.21
CA GLU A 27 -16.24 -9.40 -0.87
C GLU A 27 -15.30 -10.49 -0.34
N ILE A 28 -14.87 -10.36 0.92
CA ILE A 28 -14.09 -11.37 1.65
C ILE A 28 -14.84 -11.73 2.93
N THR A 29 -15.49 -12.88 2.93
CA THR A 29 -16.34 -13.35 4.04
C THR A 29 -15.55 -13.89 5.24
N ASN A 30 -14.30 -14.33 5.03
CA ASN A 30 -13.41 -14.76 6.10
C ASN A 30 -12.02 -14.11 5.90
N PRO A 31 -11.81 -12.91 6.45
CA PRO A 31 -10.58 -12.16 6.22
C PRO A 31 -9.35 -12.91 6.73
N PHE A 32 -9.40 -13.50 7.92
CA PHE A 32 -8.26 -14.25 8.46
C PHE A 32 -7.85 -15.43 7.58
N ALA A 33 -8.83 -16.21 7.09
CA ALA A 33 -8.53 -17.31 6.19
C ALA A 33 -7.96 -16.82 4.85
N TRP A 34 -8.40 -15.68 4.34
CA TRP A 34 -7.93 -15.13 3.06
C TRP A 34 -6.41 -14.97 3.02
N TRP A 35 -5.82 -14.28 4.00
CA TRP A 35 -4.37 -14.10 4.03
C TRP A 35 -3.62 -15.33 4.54
N LEU A 36 -4.13 -16.02 5.57
CA LEU A 36 -3.42 -17.15 6.16
C LEU A 36 -3.40 -18.40 5.26
N SER A 37 -4.44 -18.62 4.45
CA SER A 37 -4.50 -19.74 3.51
C SER A 37 -3.91 -19.40 2.13
N GLY A 38 -3.86 -18.12 1.76
CA GLY A 38 -3.57 -17.64 0.40
C GLY A 38 -2.10 -17.65 -0.01
N ALA A 39 -1.24 -18.40 0.69
CA ALA A 39 0.22 -18.37 0.52
C ALA A 39 0.85 -16.96 0.69
N TYR A 40 0.18 -16.07 1.43
CA TYR A 40 0.74 -14.77 1.76
C TYR A 40 1.86 -14.92 2.79
N VAL A 41 2.83 -14.02 2.69
CA VAL A 41 3.85 -13.76 3.70
C VAL A 41 3.76 -12.29 4.11
N GLN A 42 3.95 -12.01 5.39
CA GLN A 42 4.04 -10.63 5.85
C GLN A 42 5.37 -10.00 5.39
N VAL A 43 5.27 -8.83 4.78
CA VAL A 43 6.40 -7.95 4.46
C VAL A 43 6.74 -7.14 5.70
N VAL A 44 7.89 -7.41 6.30
CA VAL A 44 8.32 -6.76 7.54
C VAL A 44 9.44 -5.78 7.23
N PRO A 45 9.18 -4.46 7.26
CA PRO A 45 10.21 -3.47 6.94
C PRO A 45 11.15 -3.24 8.14
N PRO A 46 12.44 -2.94 7.89
CA PRO A 46 13.39 -2.61 8.96
C PRO A 46 13.11 -1.25 9.61
N VAL A 47 12.38 -0.37 8.93
CA VAL A 47 11.88 0.91 9.47
C VAL A 47 10.36 0.90 9.35
N ARG A 48 9.67 1.13 10.47
CA ARG A 48 8.23 0.93 10.63
C ARG A 48 7.45 1.87 9.71
N PHE A 49 6.28 1.42 9.26
CA PHE A 49 5.30 2.30 8.62
C PHE A 49 4.68 3.25 9.67
N PRO A 50 4.19 4.42 9.25
CA PRO A 50 3.33 5.23 10.12
C PRO A 50 2.11 4.44 10.59
N SER A 51 1.68 4.68 11.83
CA SER A 51 0.59 3.94 12.46
C SER A 51 -0.58 4.85 12.84
N PRO A 52 -1.83 4.35 12.84
CA PRO A 52 -2.97 5.02 13.47
C PRO A 52 -2.88 5.11 15.01
N GLU A 53 -2.03 4.31 15.66
CA GLU A 53 -1.84 4.29 17.12
C GLU A 53 -0.37 4.55 17.50
N ALA A 54 -0.14 5.23 18.63
CA ALA A 54 1.19 5.73 19.00
C ALA A 54 2.16 4.66 19.51
N ASP A 55 1.64 3.57 20.06
CA ASP A 55 2.40 2.56 20.82
C ASP A 55 2.53 1.22 20.10
N ARG A 56 2.01 1.10 18.86
CA ARG A 56 1.89 -0.19 18.17
C ARG A 56 1.84 -0.09 16.67
N GLU A 57 2.39 -1.10 16.01
CA GLU A 57 2.30 -1.30 14.57
C GLU A 57 0.89 -1.79 14.20
N GLN A 58 0.11 -0.94 13.52
CA GLN A 58 -1.22 -1.29 13.03
C GLN A 58 -1.30 -1.31 11.51
N VAL A 59 -0.16 -1.25 10.83
CA VAL A 59 -0.09 -1.34 9.37
C VAL A 59 0.76 -2.54 9.03
N GLU A 60 0.13 -3.53 8.41
CA GLU A 60 0.80 -4.72 7.91
C GLU A 60 0.72 -4.73 6.39
N VAL A 61 1.76 -5.23 5.74
CA VAL A 61 1.73 -5.49 4.31
C VAL A 61 1.91 -6.99 4.10
N TRP A 62 1.03 -7.59 3.32
CA TRP A 62 1.03 -9.02 3.02
C TRP A 62 1.25 -9.20 1.52
N LEU A 63 2.13 -10.13 1.15
CA LEU A 63 2.46 -10.42 -0.23
C LEU A 63 2.28 -11.91 -0.52
N ALA A 64 1.55 -12.25 -1.58
CA ALA A 64 1.50 -13.59 -2.15
C ALA A 64 2.15 -13.57 -3.54
N ALA A 65 2.90 -14.62 -3.87
CA ALA A 65 3.43 -14.84 -5.21
C ALA A 65 3.23 -16.32 -5.59
N PRO A 66 3.05 -16.67 -6.88
CA PRO A 66 2.83 -18.06 -7.26
C PRO A 66 3.97 -18.99 -6.81
N PRO A 67 3.68 -20.27 -6.50
CA PRO A 67 4.71 -21.23 -6.14
C PRO A 67 5.79 -21.36 -7.23
N GLY A 68 7.06 -21.26 -6.83
CA GLY A 68 8.20 -21.37 -7.76
C GLY A 68 8.42 -20.15 -8.66
N ALA A 69 7.62 -19.10 -8.53
CA ALA A 69 7.78 -17.91 -9.34
C ALA A 69 9.09 -17.15 -9.01
N VAL A 70 9.67 -16.54 -10.05
CA VAL A 70 10.92 -15.79 -9.95
C VAL A 70 10.61 -14.30 -10.00
N VAL A 71 11.12 -13.57 -9.00
CA VAL A 71 11.13 -12.11 -8.98
C VAL A 71 12.38 -11.65 -9.72
N THR A 72 12.16 -10.90 -10.80
CA THR A 72 13.26 -10.43 -11.66
C THR A 72 13.75 -9.07 -11.23
N THR A 73 14.98 -8.72 -11.60
CA THR A 73 15.55 -7.41 -11.34
C THR A 73 15.69 -6.63 -12.63
N VAL A 74 15.20 -5.40 -12.65
CA VAL A 74 15.34 -4.48 -13.78
C VAL A 74 16.00 -3.18 -13.35
N ALA A 75 16.78 -2.57 -14.24
CA ALA A 75 17.30 -1.22 -13.99
C ALA A 75 16.14 -0.24 -14.14
N GLY A 76 15.87 0.59 -13.13
CA GLY A 76 15.00 1.74 -13.34
C GLY A 76 15.74 2.94 -13.91
N GLY A 77 15.00 4.01 -14.22
CA GLY A 77 15.52 5.16 -14.96
C GLY A 77 16.65 5.94 -14.28
N ASP A 78 16.84 5.77 -12.98
CA ASP A 78 17.93 6.35 -12.17
C ASP A 78 19.13 5.41 -12.00
N GLY A 79 19.14 4.25 -12.67
CA GLY A 79 20.17 3.23 -12.55
C GLY A 79 20.06 2.32 -11.33
N VAL A 80 19.06 2.52 -10.46
CA VAL A 80 18.83 1.66 -9.30
C VAL A 80 18.08 0.40 -9.73
N ALA A 81 18.59 -0.76 -9.29
CA ALA A 81 17.95 -2.05 -9.47
C ALA A 81 16.57 -2.08 -8.77
N ARG A 82 15.56 -2.58 -9.49
CA ARG A 82 14.18 -2.67 -9.01
C ARG A 82 13.61 -4.06 -9.22
N LEU A 83 12.77 -4.50 -8.27
CA LEU A 83 12.11 -5.78 -8.33
C LEU A 83 10.93 -5.73 -9.30
N ARG A 84 10.81 -6.72 -10.18
CA ARG A 84 9.60 -6.96 -10.97
C ARG A 84 9.01 -8.28 -10.54
N PHE A 85 7.81 -8.19 -9.98
CA PHE A 85 7.05 -9.32 -9.53
C PHE A 85 6.35 -10.03 -10.71
N PRO A 86 6.23 -11.36 -10.66
CA PRO A 86 5.61 -12.14 -11.73
C PRO A 86 4.08 -11.99 -11.72
N PRO A 87 3.40 -12.29 -12.85
CA PRO A 87 1.95 -12.51 -12.91
C PRO A 87 1.44 -13.39 -11.77
N GLY A 88 0.22 -13.12 -11.28
CA GLY A 88 -0.37 -13.78 -10.13
C GLY A 88 0.09 -13.27 -8.75
N THR A 89 0.97 -12.27 -8.70
CA THR A 89 1.39 -11.63 -7.42
C THR A 89 0.26 -10.79 -6.84
N ARG A 90 0.08 -10.83 -5.51
CA ARG A 90 -0.91 -10.02 -4.77
C ARG A 90 -0.25 -9.33 -3.59
N ALA A 91 -0.56 -8.06 -3.38
CA ALA A 91 -0.01 -7.26 -2.28
C ALA A 91 -1.12 -6.47 -1.60
N ASP A 92 -1.31 -6.67 -0.29
CA ASP A 92 -2.35 -6.01 0.51
C ASP A 92 -1.72 -5.26 1.68
N ARG A 93 -1.99 -3.96 1.79
CA ARG A 93 -1.78 -3.17 3.01
C ARG A 93 -3.04 -3.25 3.86
N ILE A 94 -2.91 -3.83 5.05
CA ILE A 94 -3.98 -3.98 6.03
C ILE A 94 -3.73 -2.98 7.16
N GLU A 95 -4.72 -2.14 7.42
CA GLU A 95 -4.76 -1.27 8.59
C GLU A 95 -5.65 -1.88 9.66
N TRP A 96 -5.11 -1.93 10.87
CA TRP A 96 -5.71 -2.51 12.06
C TRP A 96 -6.07 -1.42 13.07
N LEU A 97 -6.94 -1.76 14.01
CA LEU A 97 -7.26 -0.94 15.17
C LEU A 97 -7.50 -1.84 16.39
N GLY A 98 -7.10 -1.40 17.57
CA GLY A 98 -7.32 -2.13 18.83
C GLY A 98 -6.22 -3.15 19.13
N SER A 99 -6.46 -4.02 20.11
CA SER A 99 -5.48 -5.02 20.57
C SER A 99 -6.15 -6.29 21.08
N GLY A 100 -5.40 -7.40 21.09
CA GLY A 100 -5.88 -8.69 21.56
C GLY A 100 -7.18 -9.08 20.86
N ASP A 101 -8.17 -9.48 21.64
CA ASP A 101 -9.48 -9.94 21.14
C ASP A 101 -10.32 -8.82 20.49
N THR A 102 -9.91 -7.56 20.61
CA THR A 102 -10.59 -6.41 19.98
C THR A 102 -9.88 -5.92 18.72
N ARG A 103 -8.72 -6.52 18.37
CA ARG A 103 -7.96 -6.13 17.19
C ARG A 103 -8.77 -6.46 15.94
N ARG A 104 -9.02 -5.46 15.10
CA ARG A 104 -9.87 -5.59 13.91
C ARG A 104 -9.30 -4.83 12.73
N ILE A 105 -9.68 -5.26 11.53
CA ILE A 105 -9.35 -4.57 10.28
C ILE A 105 -10.23 -3.33 10.15
N VAL A 106 -9.65 -2.21 9.71
CA VAL A 106 -10.38 -0.96 9.44
C VAL A 106 -10.30 -0.51 7.99
N ASP A 107 -9.26 -0.93 7.27
CA ASP A 107 -9.03 -0.59 5.87
C ASP A 107 -8.08 -1.63 5.26
N VAL A 108 -8.38 -2.09 4.04
CA VAL A 108 -7.44 -2.85 3.22
C VAL A 108 -7.32 -2.17 1.87
N ARG A 109 -6.09 -1.96 1.43
CA ARG A 109 -5.79 -1.49 0.08
C ARG A 109 -4.77 -2.42 -0.52
N GLY A 110 -5.00 -2.85 -1.74
CA GLY A 110 -4.09 -3.79 -2.36
C GLY A 110 -4.10 -3.72 -3.86
N THR A 111 -3.22 -4.52 -4.43
CA THR A 111 -3.04 -4.65 -5.87
C THR A 111 -2.70 -6.10 -6.17
N TRP A 112 -3.27 -6.65 -7.23
CA TRP A 112 -2.77 -7.91 -7.80
C TRP A 112 -2.44 -7.75 -9.27
N LEU A 113 -1.52 -8.59 -9.72
CA LEU A 113 -1.20 -8.83 -11.13
C LEU A 113 -1.98 -10.09 -11.54
N ASP A 114 -2.80 -10.00 -12.58
CA ASP A 114 -3.44 -11.18 -13.16
C ASP A 114 -2.43 -12.07 -13.89
N ASP A 115 -2.92 -13.10 -14.59
CA ASP A 115 -2.08 -14.08 -15.28
C ASP A 115 -1.38 -13.48 -16.52
N GLU A 116 -1.95 -12.40 -17.08
CA GLU A 116 -1.37 -11.59 -18.15
C GLU A 116 -0.40 -10.52 -17.62
N GLY A 117 -0.36 -10.32 -16.31
CA GLY A 117 0.44 -9.29 -15.64
C GLY A 117 -0.21 -7.91 -15.62
N ALA A 118 -1.46 -7.78 -16.05
CA ALA A 118 -2.20 -6.54 -15.89
C ALA A 118 -2.56 -6.35 -14.40
N CYS A 119 -2.45 -5.12 -13.91
CA CYS A 119 -2.69 -4.86 -12.51
C CYS A 119 -4.12 -4.37 -12.24
N THR A 120 -4.64 -4.80 -11.09
CA THR A 120 -5.93 -4.40 -10.54
C THR A 120 -5.72 -3.90 -9.13
N HIS A 121 -6.14 -2.66 -8.88
CA HIS A 121 -6.22 -2.09 -7.55
C HIS A 121 -7.51 -2.53 -6.87
N HIS A 122 -7.51 -2.57 -5.54
CA HIS A 122 -8.73 -2.73 -4.77
C HIS A 122 -8.66 -2.01 -3.42
N VAL A 123 -9.83 -1.70 -2.90
CA VAL A 123 -10.02 -1.22 -1.52
C VAL A 123 -11.14 -2.01 -0.88
N LEU A 124 -10.97 -2.39 0.39
CA LEU A 124 -11.98 -3.08 1.18
C LEU A 124 -12.16 -2.41 2.54
N ARG A 125 -13.38 -2.47 3.05
CA ARG A 125 -13.79 -1.96 4.36
C ARG A 125 -14.65 -3.00 5.07
N PRO A 126 -14.57 -3.10 6.40
CA PRO A 126 -15.38 -4.05 7.13
C PRO A 126 -16.86 -3.63 7.12
N LEU A 127 -17.76 -4.61 7.08
CA LEU A 127 -19.21 -4.38 7.18
C LEU A 127 -19.62 -3.92 8.59
N ASP A 128 -18.86 -4.29 9.61
CA ASP A 128 -19.07 -3.89 10.99
C ASP A 128 -17.73 -3.74 11.75
N GLU A 129 -17.77 -3.58 13.07
CA GLU A 129 -16.57 -3.34 13.89
C GLU A 129 -16.10 -4.59 14.66
N GLN A 130 -16.54 -5.78 14.28
CA GLN A 130 -16.04 -7.01 14.88
C GLN A 130 -14.66 -7.39 14.31
N PRO A 131 -13.79 -8.06 15.08
CA PRO A 131 -12.48 -8.53 14.62
C PRO A 131 -12.46 -9.24 13.27
N ASN A 132 -13.45 -10.10 13.00
CA ASN A 132 -13.54 -10.94 11.81
C ASN A 132 -14.66 -10.51 10.85
N ALA A 133 -15.08 -9.25 10.90
CA ALA A 133 -16.14 -8.74 10.05
C ALA A 133 -15.87 -9.03 8.56
N THR A 134 -16.89 -9.46 7.81
CA THR A 134 -16.80 -9.55 6.35
C THR A 134 -16.30 -8.22 5.78
N LEU A 135 -15.37 -8.28 4.84
CA LEU A 135 -14.88 -7.12 4.13
C LEU A 135 -15.62 -6.97 2.80
N VAL A 136 -16.03 -5.75 2.48
CA VAL A 136 -16.63 -5.40 1.18
C VAL A 136 -15.89 -4.25 0.56
N GLY A 137 -15.88 -4.21 -0.77
CA GLY A 137 -15.06 -3.25 -1.47
C GLY A 137 -15.28 -3.23 -2.96
N ILE A 138 -14.30 -2.63 -3.64
CA ILE A 138 -14.31 -2.41 -5.07
C ILE A 138 -12.91 -2.67 -5.62
N GLN A 139 -12.84 -3.24 -6.81
CA GLN A 139 -11.62 -3.44 -7.59
C GLN A 139 -11.72 -2.74 -8.95
N TRP A 140 -10.59 -2.29 -9.49
CA TRP A 140 -10.52 -1.60 -10.79
C TRP A 140 -9.13 -1.72 -11.44
N PRO A 141 -9.02 -1.61 -12.79
CA PRO A 141 -7.74 -1.62 -13.49
C PRO A 141 -6.88 -0.41 -13.13
N CYS A 142 -5.57 -0.60 -12.93
CA CYS A 142 -4.65 0.49 -12.55
C CYS A 142 -4.35 1.49 -13.67
N ASP A 143 -4.48 1.08 -14.93
CA ASP A 143 -4.10 1.87 -16.10
C ASP A 143 -5.25 2.73 -16.64
N GLN A 144 -6.36 2.80 -15.89
CA GLN A 144 -7.58 3.49 -16.29
C GLN A 144 -7.96 4.56 -15.26
N PRO A 145 -7.50 5.83 -15.43
CA PRO A 145 -7.81 6.91 -14.50
C PRO A 145 -9.32 7.13 -14.28
N ARG A 146 -10.15 6.87 -15.31
CA ARG A 146 -11.61 6.91 -15.17
C ARG A 146 -12.14 5.81 -14.25
N ALA A 147 -11.52 4.64 -14.23
CA ALA A 147 -11.91 3.54 -13.35
C ALA A 147 -11.68 3.89 -11.88
N ASN A 148 -10.56 4.55 -11.57
CA ASN A 148 -10.26 5.07 -10.24
C ASN A 148 -11.34 6.06 -9.75
N VAL A 149 -11.73 7.03 -10.58
CA VAL A 149 -12.81 7.99 -10.24
C VAL A 149 -14.13 7.25 -9.95
N VAL A 150 -14.54 6.32 -10.82
CA VAL A 150 -15.77 5.54 -10.64
C VAL A 150 -15.69 4.64 -9.40
N ALA A 151 -14.54 4.03 -9.11
CA ALA A 151 -14.33 3.23 -7.91
C ALA A 151 -14.41 4.08 -6.64
N SER A 152 -13.80 5.27 -6.65
CA SER A 152 -13.87 6.26 -5.57
C SER A 152 -15.31 6.67 -5.26
N GLU A 153 -16.08 7.04 -6.28
CA GLU A 153 -17.49 7.43 -6.13
C GLU A 153 -18.34 6.29 -5.57
N ARG A 154 -18.28 5.10 -6.18
CA ARG A 154 -19.04 3.94 -5.71
C ARG A 154 -18.68 3.53 -4.29
N MET A 155 -17.40 3.62 -3.93
CA MET A 155 -16.97 3.27 -2.57
C MET A 155 -17.44 4.32 -1.56
N ARG A 156 -17.43 5.61 -1.91
CA ARG A 156 -18.00 6.67 -1.06
C ARG A 156 -19.49 6.48 -0.81
N GLU A 157 -20.25 6.16 -1.85
CA GLU A 157 -21.69 5.86 -1.74
C GLU A 157 -21.91 4.71 -0.75
N ARG A 158 -21.13 3.63 -0.89
CA ARG A 158 -21.21 2.48 0.02
C ARG A 158 -20.81 2.83 1.46
N LEU A 159 -19.77 3.64 1.63
CA LEU A 159 -19.22 3.97 2.94
C LEU A 159 -20.23 4.71 3.83
N VAL A 160 -21.16 5.49 3.26
CA VAL A 160 -22.19 6.21 4.03
C VAL A 160 -22.99 5.27 4.94
N ASP A 161 -23.24 4.04 4.50
CA ASP A 161 -24.05 3.06 5.22
C ASP A 161 -23.23 2.17 6.18
N LEU A 162 -21.90 2.26 6.13
CA LEU A 162 -20.99 1.42 6.92
C LEU A 162 -20.47 2.12 8.18
N PRO A 163 -20.21 1.39 9.26
CA PRO A 163 -19.46 1.93 10.39
C PRO A 163 -18.03 2.34 9.99
N PRO A 164 -17.47 3.39 10.62
CA PRO A 164 -18.12 4.28 11.57
C PRO A 164 -18.94 5.41 10.93
N PHE A 165 -18.93 5.56 9.59
CA PHE A 165 -19.53 6.72 8.89
C PHE A 165 -21.02 6.89 9.15
N ASN A 166 -21.79 5.80 9.20
CA ASN A 166 -23.23 5.83 9.46
C ASN A 166 -23.62 6.32 10.89
N ARG A 167 -22.64 6.49 11.78
CA ARG A 167 -22.82 7.00 13.16
C ARG A 167 -22.15 8.36 13.39
N MET A 168 -21.40 8.86 12.42
CA MET A 168 -20.79 10.19 12.49
C MET A 168 -21.85 11.27 12.21
N ASP A 169 -21.64 12.47 12.74
CA ASP A 169 -22.44 13.62 12.31
C ASP A 169 -22.13 13.96 10.83
N PRO A 170 -23.06 14.61 10.11
CA PRO A 170 -22.94 14.82 8.66
C PRO A 170 -21.66 15.54 8.22
N GLU A 171 -21.18 16.51 9.00
CA GLU A 171 -19.98 17.29 8.66
C GLU A 171 -18.73 16.40 8.75
N ARG A 172 -18.61 15.63 9.84
CA ARG A 172 -17.51 14.67 9.99
C ARG A 172 -17.56 13.56 8.96
N THR A 173 -18.75 13.06 8.61
CA THR A 173 -18.92 12.06 7.54
C THR A 173 -18.43 12.61 6.21
N HIS A 174 -18.82 13.83 5.85
CA HIS A 174 -18.38 14.46 4.60
C HIS A 174 -16.85 14.61 4.55
N ALA A 175 -16.24 15.17 5.60
CA ALA A 175 -14.79 15.33 5.69
C ALA A 175 -14.04 14.00 5.64
N ALA A 176 -14.58 12.94 6.25
CA ALA A 176 -14.00 11.60 6.22
C ALA A 176 -14.09 10.96 4.82
N LEU A 177 -15.22 11.14 4.13
CA LEU A 177 -15.41 10.64 2.76
C LEU A 177 -14.53 11.38 1.75
N ASP A 178 -14.33 12.69 1.92
CA ASP A 178 -13.42 13.46 1.06
C ASP A 178 -11.97 13.04 1.26
N ARG A 179 -11.56 12.82 2.53
CA ARG A 179 -10.24 12.24 2.82
C ARG A 179 -10.09 10.85 2.21
N PHE A 180 -11.12 10.02 2.29
CA PHE A 180 -11.10 8.70 1.67
C PHE A 180 -10.89 8.81 0.15
N ALA A 181 -11.62 9.70 -0.52
CA ALA A 181 -11.46 9.96 -1.96
C ALA A 181 -10.05 10.45 -2.34
N GLN A 182 -9.40 11.23 -1.48
CA GLN A 182 -8.00 11.62 -1.70
C GLN A 182 -7.04 10.43 -1.56
N GLN A 183 -7.34 9.51 -0.65
CA GLN A 183 -6.47 8.36 -0.39
C GLN A 183 -6.61 7.25 -1.42
N ILE A 184 -7.78 7.10 -2.06
CA ILE A 184 -8.03 6.01 -3.05
C ILE A 184 -7.31 6.24 -4.38
N ASP A 185 -6.65 7.39 -4.58
CA ASP A 185 -5.79 7.62 -5.74
C ASP A 185 -4.52 6.74 -5.69
N CYS A 186 -4.71 5.46 -6.02
CA CYS A 186 -3.67 4.44 -5.99
C CYS A 186 -2.64 4.69 -7.10
N ASP A 187 -3.09 5.05 -8.31
CA ASP A 187 -2.23 5.21 -9.49
C ASP A 187 -1.15 6.28 -9.26
N GLY A 188 -1.52 7.40 -8.60
CA GLY A 188 -0.57 8.48 -8.29
C GLY A 188 0.57 8.05 -7.36
N CYS A 189 0.32 7.06 -6.49
CA CYS A 189 1.31 6.51 -5.58
C CYS A 189 2.06 5.32 -6.22
N HIS A 190 1.34 4.41 -6.86
CA HIS A 190 1.84 3.11 -7.34
C HIS A 190 2.45 3.14 -8.74
N VAL A 191 2.94 4.30 -9.18
CA VAL A 191 3.69 4.44 -10.43
C VAL A 191 4.87 3.46 -10.44
N GLU A 192 5.00 2.64 -11.50
CA GLU A 192 6.12 1.72 -11.63
C GLU A 192 7.46 2.44 -11.58
N SER A 193 8.42 1.85 -10.87
CA SER A 193 9.79 2.34 -10.79
C SER A 193 9.95 3.78 -10.30
N ARG A 194 8.98 4.30 -9.55
CA ARG A 194 9.04 5.62 -8.93
C ARG A 194 10.25 5.70 -8.02
N ALA A 195 11.09 6.71 -8.20
CA ALA A 195 12.24 6.94 -7.32
C ALA A 195 11.77 7.30 -5.89
N GLN A 196 12.66 7.15 -4.92
CA GLN A 196 12.46 7.74 -3.59
C GLN A 196 12.50 9.26 -3.68
N ALA A 197 11.62 9.93 -2.93
CA ALA A 197 11.64 11.38 -2.80
C ALA A 197 12.91 11.81 -2.05
N ARG A 198 13.53 12.90 -2.51
CA ARG A 198 14.70 13.52 -1.86
C ARG A 198 14.28 14.71 -1.03
N TRP A 199 13.23 15.40 -1.46
CA TRP A 199 12.67 16.56 -0.78
C TRP A 199 11.25 16.27 -0.31
N VAL A 200 10.90 16.87 0.82
CA VAL A 200 9.55 16.79 1.36
C VAL A 200 8.55 17.27 0.30
N ASP A 201 7.49 16.50 0.13
CA ASP A 201 6.37 16.75 -0.80
C ASP A 201 6.73 16.72 -2.31
N GLU A 202 7.97 16.38 -2.67
CA GLU A 202 8.42 16.27 -4.08
C GLU A 202 7.55 15.31 -4.90
N LEU A 203 7.16 14.19 -4.29
CA LEU A 203 6.38 13.11 -4.92
C LEU A 203 5.04 12.88 -4.19
N GLY A 204 4.52 13.91 -3.54
CA GLY A 204 3.30 13.83 -2.73
C GLY A 204 3.52 13.21 -1.34
N PRO A 205 2.49 12.58 -0.75
CA PRO A 205 2.50 12.20 0.67
C PRO A 205 3.40 11.02 0.98
N VAL A 206 3.65 10.12 0.01
CA VAL A 206 4.51 8.95 0.17
C VAL A 206 5.89 9.25 -0.39
N TRP A 207 6.93 9.10 0.43
CA TRP A 207 8.30 9.43 0.07
C TRP A 207 9.11 8.21 -0.36
N ARG A 208 8.71 6.99 0.02
CA ARG A 208 9.32 5.75 -0.49
C ARG A 208 9.10 5.60 -2.00
N GLY A 209 10.12 5.10 -2.69
CA GLY A 209 10.01 4.69 -4.08
C GLY A 209 9.27 3.36 -4.23
N THR A 210 8.90 3.04 -5.45
CA THR A 210 8.27 1.76 -5.80
C THR A 210 9.27 0.87 -6.55
N ASP A 211 9.00 -0.42 -6.50
CA ASP A 211 9.65 -1.38 -7.39
C ASP A 211 9.09 -1.28 -8.83
N ALA A 212 9.57 -2.15 -9.72
CA ALA A 212 9.19 -2.15 -11.13
C ALA A 212 7.84 -2.81 -11.41
N SER A 213 7.08 -3.13 -10.36
CA SER A 213 5.67 -3.52 -10.40
C SER A 213 4.77 -2.50 -9.69
N GLY A 214 5.33 -1.39 -9.20
CA GLY A 214 4.58 -0.34 -8.50
C GLY A 214 4.37 -0.61 -7.00
N PHE A 215 4.97 -1.63 -6.39
CA PHE A 215 4.84 -1.88 -4.95
C PHE A 215 5.90 -1.13 -4.15
N PHE A 216 5.50 -0.54 -3.01
CA PHE A 216 6.43 0.18 -2.12
C PHE A 216 7.17 -0.75 -1.15
N ALA A 217 6.43 -1.67 -0.53
CA ALA A 217 6.89 -2.40 0.64
C ALA A 217 7.93 -3.49 0.32
N PRO A 218 7.75 -4.34 -0.71
CA PRO A 218 8.61 -5.52 -0.86
C PRO A 218 10.08 -5.17 -1.05
N GLN A 219 10.38 -4.22 -1.95
CA GLN A 219 11.75 -3.77 -2.17
C GLN A 219 12.30 -2.91 -1.03
N SER A 220 11.49 -2.03 -0.41
CA SER A 220 11.95 -1.21 0.71
C SER A 220 12.30 -2.07 1.94
N ALA A 221 11.65 -3.21 2.13
CA ALA A 221 11.97 -4.14 3.21
C ALA A 221 13.33 -4.88 3.02
N LEU A 222 13.89 -4.88 1.81
CA LEU A 222 15.28 -5.31 1.57
C LEU A 222 16.31 -4.22 1.91
N GLN A 223 15.91 -2.96 2.13
CA GLN A 223 16.85 -1.86 2.33
C GLN A 223 17.02 -1.58 3.82
N ASP A 224 18.26 -1.49 4.30
CA ASP A 224 18.53 -1.14 5.70
C ASP A 224 18.29 0.34 6.02
N ALA A 225 18.21 1.19 4.98
CA ALA A 225 17.90 2.59 5.11
C ALA A 225 16.82 2.99 4.09
N ILE A 226 15.78 3.67 4.55
CA ILE A 226 14.64 4.11 3.71
C ILE A 226 14.08 5.45 4.20
N PRO A 227 13.34 6.17 3.34
CA PRO A 227 12.58 7.34 3.75
C PRO A 227 11.66 7.08 4.96
N LEU A 228 11.74 7.96 5.97
CA LEU A 228 10.78 8.03 7.06
C LEU A 228 9.57 8.83 6.59
N GLU A 229 8.40 8.21 6.55
CA GLU A 229 7.23 8.79 5.90
C GLU A 229 6.62 9.98 6.67
N GLY A 230 6.12 10.97 5.92
CA GLY A 230 5.49 12.19 6.46
C GLY A 230 4.00 12.08 6.77
N TYR A 231 3.35 10.98 6.39
CA TYR A 231 1.90 10.76 6.54
C TYR A 231 1.56 9.85 7.74
N GLY A 232 0.27 9.69 8.05
CA GLY A 232 -0.24 8.84 9.13
C GLY A 232 -0.51 9.60 10.42
N ALA A 233 -0.99 8.92 11.47
CA ALA A 233 -1.26 9.56 12.75
C ALA A 233 0.01 9.67 13.61
N PHE A 234 0.83 8.62 13.64
CA PHE A 234 2.04 8.54 14.47
C PHE A 234 3.22 7.94 13.68
N ASP A 235 4.43 8.42 13.98
CA ASP A 235 5.69 7.86 13.50
C ASP A 235 6.35 7.03 14.62
N LEU A 236 6.25 5.70 14.51
CA LEU A 236 6.77 4.76 15.49
C LEU A 236 8.31 4.68 15.52
N ASN A 237 8.99 5.39 14.61
CA ASN A 237 10.44 5.40 14.54
C ASN A 237 11.06 6.56 15.34
N VAL A 238 10.27 7.47 15.91
CA VAL A 238 10.79 8.56 16.76
C VAL A 238 11.40 8.02 18.04
N ASP A 239 10.77 7.01 18.63
CA ASP A 239 11.17 6.41 19.90
C ASP A 239 11.79 5.00 19.74
N ASP A 240 12.05 4.56 18.50
CA ASP A 240 12.67 3.25 18.24
C ASP A 240 14.19 3.33 18.44
N PRO A 241 14.77 2.73 19.51
CA PRO A 241 16.20 2.81 19.75
C PRO A 241 17.01 2.15 18.63
N ALA A 242 16.41 1.22 17.89
CA ALA A 242 17.06 0.53 16.79
C ALA A 242 17.00 1.31 15.47
N VAL A 243 16.41 2.51 15.42
CA VAL A 243 16.38 3.35 14.22
C VAL A 243 17.21 4.61 14.43
N THR A 244 18.20 4.78 13.58
CA THR A 244 18.96 6.03 13.46
C THR A 244 18.41 6.85 12.31
N VAL A 245 18.50 8.17 12.40
CA VAL A 245 18.00 9.08 11.36
C VAL A 245 19.16 9.84 10.74
N ASP A 246 19.16 9.93 9.42
CA ASP A 246 20.15 10.63 8.61
C ASP A 246 19.47 11.73 7.79
N CYS A 247 20.08 12.91 7.83
CA CYS A 247 19.71 14.11 7.05
C CYS A 247 20.90 14.64 6.23
N GLY A 248 21.89 13.78 5.94
CA GLY A 248 23.15 14.14 5.32
C GLY A 248 24.02 14.94 6.28
N ASP A 249 24.43 16.15 5.87
CA ASP A 249 25.35 17.00 6.66
C ASP A 249 24.66 17.76 7.81
N ARG A 250 23.37 17.52 8.04
CA ARG A 250 22.56 18.20 9.06
C ARG A 250 22.05 17.22 10.10
N LEU A 251 21.91 17.70 11.34
CA LEU A 251 21.33 16.90 12.40
C LEU A 251 19.81 16.76 12.17
N PRO A 252 19.25 15.54 12.21
CA PRO A 252 17.82 15.34 12.23
C PRO A 252 17.24 15.89 13.54
N GLN A 253 16.01 16.41 13.50
CA GLN A 253 15.30 16.86 14.69
C GLN A 253 13.88 16.31 14.70
N PRO A 254 13.40 15.80 15.85
CA PRO A 254 11.99 15.52 16.01
C PRO A 254 11.24 16.86 16.16
N ILE A 255 10.21 17.06 15.36
CA ILE A 255 9.32 18.21 15.46
C ILE A 255 7.91 17.73 15.81
N GLU A 256 7.20 18.54 16.58
CA GLU A 256 5.78 18.32 16.83
C GLU A 256 4.97 18.84 15.63
N VAL A 257 4.27 17.93 14.93
CA VAL A 257 3.43 18.28 13.78
C VAL A 257 1.96 18.51 14.15
N ARG A 258 1.56 18.00 15.31
CA ARG A 258 0.24 18.15 15.94
C ARG A 258 0.37 17.79 17.41
N HIS A 259 -0.47 18.33 18.29
CA HIS A 259 -0.55 18.02 19.72
C HIS A 259 -0.05 16.59 20.11
N GLY A 260 1.19 16.51 20.58
CA GLY A 260 1.86 15.28 21.04
C GLY A 260 2.37 14.31 19.97
N VAL A 261 2.22 14.63 18.68
CA VAL A 261 2.68 13.83 17.54
C VAL A 261 4.01 14.36 17.05
N LEU A 262 5.08 13.60 17.31
CA LEU A 262 6.42 13.89 16.84
C LEU A 262 6.69 13.23 15.49
N ARG A 263 7.52 13.88 14.67
CA ARG A 263 8.09 13.33 13.42
C ARG A 263 9.49 13.84 13.19
N TRP A 264 10.34 13.02 12.58
CA TRP A 264 11.65 13.47 12.13
C TRP A 264 11.53 14.46 10.96
N ARG A 265 12.38 15.50 10.98
CA ARG A 265 12.58 16.42 9.85
C ARG A 265 14.06 16.80 9.71
N CYS A 266 14.44 17.07 8.46
CA CYS A 266 15.71 17.70 8.13
C CYS A 266 15.52 19.21 8.01
N ALA A 267 16.44 19.98 8.59
CA ALA A 267 16.36 21.45 8.62
C ALA A 267 16.38 22.12 7.23
N ASP A 268 16.91 21.43 6.21
CA ASP A 268 17.00 21.91 4.84
C ASP A 268 15.82 21.47 3.95
N GLY A 269 14.82 20.77 4.51
CA GLY A 269 13.66 20.29 3.76
C GLY A 269 13.87 18.95 3.04
N ARG A 270 15.01 18.29 3.22
CA ARG A 270 15.20 16.91 2.74
C ARG A 270 14.27 15.94 3.46
N VAL A 271 14.00 14.82 2.78
CA VAL A 271 13.35 13.67 3.38
C VAL A 271 14.31 12.97 4.35
N PRO A 272 13.97 12.83 5.63
CA PRO A 272 14.80 12.08 6.58
C PRO A 272 14.87 10.60 6.20
N GLN A 273 16.07 10.03 6.28
CA GLN A 273 16.31 8.61 6.05
C GLN A 273 16.42 7.88 7.38
N GLY A 274 15.55 6.92 7.63
CA GLY A 274 15.65 6.01 8.77
C GLY A 274 16.55 4.84 8.41
N ARG A 275 17.48 4.48 9.29
CA ARG A 275 18.37 3.33 9.13
C ARG A 275 18.31 2.43 10.36
N ILE A 276 18.12 1.15 10.13
CA ILE A 276 18.12 0.14 11.20
C ILE A 276 19.54 -0.11 11.73
N ASP A 277 19.70 -0.10 13.05
CA ASP A 277 20.83 -0.67 13.78
C ASP A 277 20.48 -2.11 14.17
N TRP A 278 21.05 -3.07 13.44
CA TRP A 278 20.80 -4.48 13.67
C TRP A 278 21.24 -4.99 15.04
N ALA A 279 22.30 -4.41 15.60
CA ALA A 279 22.80 -4.83 16.90
C ALA A 279 21.83 -4.37 18.01
N GLU A 280 21.36 -3.12 17.91
CA GLU A 280 20.36 -2.58 18.84
C GLU A 280 18.99 -3.25 18.66
N LEU A 281 18.59 -3.54 17.42
CA LEU A 281 17.36 -4.28 17.15
C LEU A 281 17.38 -5.66 17.81
N ARG A 282 18.46 -6.44 17.63
CA ARG A 282 18.56 -7.77 18.25
C ARG A 282 18.58 -7.72 19.78
N ARG A 283 19.12 -6.65 20.37
CA ARG A 283 19.13 -6.46 21.83
C ARG A 283 17.75 -6.19 22.39
N ASN A 284 16.96 -5.35 21.72
CA ASN A 284 15.68 -4.86 22.26
C ASN A 284 14.45 -5.59 21.71
N ASP A 285 14.53 -6.13 20.50
CA ASP A 285 13.41 -6.75 19.77
C ASP A 285 13.91 -7.86 18.82
N ALA A 286 14.38 -8.96 19.41
CA ALA A 286 14.85 -10.13 18.67
C ALA A 286 13.75 -10.78 17.80
N ALA A 287 12.48 -10.65 18.20
CA ALA A 287 11.34 -11.18 17.45
C ALA A 287 11.16 -10.43 16.12
N ARG A 288 11.20 -9.09 16.14
CA ARG A 288 11.18 -8.28 14.93
C ARG A 288 12.39 -8.51 14.05
N ALA A 289 13.59 -8.64 14.63
CA ALA A 289 14.80 -8.98 13.86
C ALA A 289 14.61 -10.31 13.09
N LEU A 290 14.10 -11.35 13.77
CA LEU A 290 13.80 -12.64 13.14
C LEU A 290 12.75 -12.49 12.03
N ALA A 291 11.68 -11.73 12.26
CA ALA A 291 10.62 -11.53 11.28
C ALA A 291 11.11 -10.83 10.00
N ILE A 292 11.95 -9.79 10.12
CA ILE A 292 12.58 -9.15 8.96
C ILE A 292 13.44 -10.16 8.20
N CYS A 293 14.23 -10.97 8.91
CA CYS A 293 15.10 -11.96 8.28
C CYS A 293 14.33 -13.11 7.60
N GLN A 294 13.21 -13.55 8.17
CA GLN A 294 12.32 -14.52 7.54
C GLN A 294 11.72 -13.96 6.24
N TRP A 295 11.26 -12.72 6.25
CA TRP A 295 10.79 -12.03 5.05
C TRP A 295 11.91 -11.92 3.98
N ARG A 296 13.09 -11.43 4.37
CA ARG A 296 14.23 -11.30 3.46
C ARG A 296 14.65 -12.63 2.85
N ALA A 297 14.70 -13.70 3.66
CA ALA A 297 14.99 -15.05 3.18
C ALA A 297 13.93 -15.58 2.20
N TRP A 298 12.64 -15.33 2.47
CA TRP A 298 11.55 -15.70 1.57
C TRP A 298 11.68 -15.04 0.20
N LEU A 299 12.00 -13.74 0.17
CA LEU A 299 12.16 -12.99 -1.07
C LEU A 299 13.45 -13.40 -1.79
N TRP A 300 14.56 -13.53 -1.06
CA TRP A 300 15.85 -13.97 -1.60
C TRP A 300 15.79 -15.30 -2.36
N ALA A 301 15.03 -16.26 -1.83
CA ALA A 301 14.82 -17.56 -2.48
C ALA A 301 14.12 -17.45 -3.85
N ARG A 302 13.43 -16.34 -4.12
CA ARG A 302 12.68 -16.07 -5.35
C ARG A 302 13.38 -15.09 -6.28
N LEU A 303 14.43 -14.40 -5.83
CA LEU A 303 15.18 -13.48 -6.69
C LEU A 303 15.91 -14.23 -7.81
N ASP A 304 15.97 -13.61 -8.98
CA ASP A 304 16.89 -13.99 -10.04
C ASP A 304 18.38 -13.81 -9.62
N SER A 305 19.30 -14.30 -10.43
CA SER A 305 20.74 -14.21 -10.12
C SER A 305 21.23 -12.75 -9.99
N PRO A 306 20.86 -11.81 -10.88
CA PRO A 306 21.17 -10.40 -10.69
C PRO A 306 20.62 -9.81 -9.39
N GLY A 307 19.38 -10.15 -9.02
CA GLY A 307 18.75 -9.68 -7.79
C GLY A 307 19.46 -10.20 -6.55
N ARG A 308 19.81 -11.49 -6.53
CA ARG A 308 20.64 -12.04 -5.45
C ARG A 308 21.97 -11.31 -5.35
N ALA A 309 22.67 -11.09 -6.46
CA ALA A 309 23.93 -10.33 -6.41
C ALA A 309 23.73 -8.89 -5.90
N GLY A 310 22.69 -8.20 -6.37
CA GLY A 310 22.40 -6.80 -6.03
C GLY A 310 21.95 -6.58 -4.58
N PHE A 311 21.25 -7.54 -3.98
CA PHE A 311 20.74 -7.44 -2.61
C PHE A 311 21.52 -8.28 -1.59
N ALA A 312 22.69 -8.82 -1.95
CA ALA A 312 23.48 -9.70 -1.06
C ALA A 312 23.84 -9.02 0.27
N ALA A 313 24.19 -7.73 0.23
CA ALA A 313 24.52 -6.97 1.43
C ALA A 313 23.34 -6.89 2.42
N SER A 314 22.11 -6.80 1.91
CA SER A 314 20.89 -6.81 2.73
C SER A 314 20.65 -8.12 3.45
N MET A 315 21.28 -9.22 3.03
CA MET A 315 21.16 -10.51 3.71
C MET A 315 22.20 -10.71 4.82
N ALA A 316 23.28 -9.94 4.82
CA ALA A 316 24.38 -10.10 5.79
C ALA A 316 23.93 -10.08 7.27
N PRO A 317 22.91 -9.29 7.66
CA PRO A 317 22.42 -9.27 9.03
C PRO A 317 21.51 -10.43 9.47
N CYS A 318 21.32 -11.52 8.71
CA CYS A 318 20.27 -12.53 9.00
C CYS A 318 20.72 -13.94 9.46
#